data_AF-A0A2W1L3G6-F1
#
_entry.id   AF-A0A2W1L3G6-F1
#
_cell.length_a   1.000
_cell.length_b   1.000
_cell.length_c   1.000
_cell.angle_alpha   90.00
_cell.angle_beta   90.00
_cell.angle_gamma   90.00
#
_symmetry.space_group_name_H-M   'P 1'
#
loop_
_entity.id
_entity.type
_entity.pdbx_description
1 polymer ?
#
loop_
_entity_poly.entity_id
_entity_poly.type
_entity_poly.pdbx_seq_one_letter_code
_entity_poly.pdbx_strand_id
1 'polypeptide(L)'
;MAYMHGNLAMQPKKQPEHRPSVQERKRVVVRKKTLPVQEKLLYLFTIFMCVVVAGVIIFRYAQIYQLNVEIKELTRDQSALMLEIRELQKQVETLSDPGTIIEKAKQSGMVKSEEPVIAVEIGDRNSQTAMRE
;
A
#
# COMPACT_ATOMS: atom_id res chain seq x y z
N MET A 1 -36.44 108.92 -50.17
CA MET A 1 -37.88 108.88 -49.87
C MET A 1 -38.24 107.46 -49.48
N ALA A 2 -38.50 107.24 -48.19
CA ALA A 2 -38.88 105.95 -47.64
C ALA A 2 -40.38 105.99 -47.34
N TYR A 3 -41.16 105.24 -48.10
CA TYR A 3 -42.57 104.97 -47.79
C TYR A 3 -42.94 103.61 -48.36
N MET A 4 -43.21 102.66 -47.45
CA MET A 4 -44.35 101.73 -47.49
C MET A 4 -44.04 100.60 -46.51
N HIS A 5 -44.52 100.79 -45.27
CA HIS A 5 -44.72 99.73 -44.31
C HIS A 5 -45.83 98.81 -44.82
N GLY A 6 -45.49 97.56 -45.14
CA GLY A 6 -46.44 96.49 -45.47
C GLY A 6 -46.22 95.33 -44.50
N ASN A 7 -47.26 95.00 -43.74
CA ASN A 7 -47.28 94.10 -42.60
C ASN A 7 -47.08 92.62 -43.01
N LEU A 8 -45.87 92.23 -43.45
CA LEU A 8 -45.50 90.84 -43.71
C LEU A 8 -44.70 90.27 -42.53
N ALA A 9 -45.41 89.88 -41.48
CA ALA A 9 -44.93 88.86 -40.56
C ALA A 9 -44.93 87.50 -41.28
N MET A 10 -43.99 87.31 -42.20
CA MET A 10 -43.75 86.02 -42.83
C MET A 10 -43.07 85.13 -41.79
N GLN A 11 -43.87 84.36 -41.05
CA GLN A 11 -43.37 83.32 -40.15
C GLN A 11 -42.57 82.32 -41.00
N PRO A 12 -41.25 82.16 -40.77
CA PRO A 12 -40.53 81.08 -41.42
C PRO A 12 -41.09 79.75 -40.87
N LYS A 13 -41.67 78.99 -41.80
CA LYS A 13 -42.18 77.62 -41.63
C LYS A 13 -41.14 76.79 -40.87
N LYS A 14 -41.43 76.41 -39.62
CA LYS A 14 -40.63 75.45 -38.85
C LYS A 14 -40.49 74.16 -39.68
N GLN A 15 -39.26 73.78 -40.02
CA GLN A 15 -38.96 72.43 -40.48
C GLN A 15 -39.37 71.43 -39.40
N PRO A 16 -40.19 70.42 -39.70
CA PRO A 16 -40.35 69.29 -38.81
C PRO A 16 -39.12 68.37 -38.91
N GLU A 17 -38.80 67.77 -37.76
CA GLU A 17 -38.04 66.52 -37.59
C GLU A 17 -36.54 66.49 -37.89
N HIS A 18 -35.77 66.46 -36.81
CA HIS A 18 -35.03 65.24 -36.48
C HIS A 18 -34.78 65.19 -34.97
N ARG A 19 -35.55 64.35 -34.26
CA ARG A 19 -35.11 63.89 -32.93
C ARG A 19 -34.09 62.79 -33.21
N PRO A 20 -32.80 62.92 -32.88
CA PRO A 20 -31.90 61.79 -32.99
C PRO A 20 -32.41 60.74 -32.01
N SER A 21 -32.81 59.56 -32.51
CA SER A 21 -33.08 58.43 -31.63
C SER A 21 -31.75 58.09 -30.96
N VAL A 22 -31.60 58.47 -29.70
CA VAL A 22 -30.44 58.05 -28.90
C VAL A 22 -30.58 56.55 -28.73
N GLN A 23 -29.87 55.78 -29.56
CA GLN A 23 -29.72 54.36 -29.33
C GLN A 23 -28.86 54.21 -28.08
N GLU A 24 -29.47 53.77 -26.98
CA GLU A 24 -28.75 53.38 -25.78
C GLU A 24 -27.80 52.24 -26.14
N ARG A 25 -26.52 52.57 -26.35
CA ARG A 25 -25.48 51.57 -26.53
C ARG A 25 -25.29 50.87 -25.19
N LYS A 26 -25.98 49.73 -25.01
CA LYS A 26 -25.75 48.84 -23.87
C LYS A 26 -24.28 48.45 -23.85
N ARG A 27 -23.52 49.03 -22.91
CA ARG A 27 -22.12 48.69 -22.67
C ARG A 27 -22.07 47.24 -22.22
N VAL A 28 -21.68 46.34 -23.12
CA VAL A 28 -21.42 44.94 -22.77
C VAL A 28 -20.21 44.95 -21.83
N VAL A 29 -20.47 44.78 -20.54
CA VAL A 29 -19.42 44.59 -19.55
C VAL A 29 -18.88 43.18 -19.75
N VAL A 30 -17.80 43.06 -20.50
CA VAL A 30 -17.07 41.80 -20.65
C VAL A 30 -16.44 41.50 -19.29
N ARG A 31 -17.11 40.68 -18.48
CA ARG A 31 -16.51 40.14 -17.25
C ARG A 31 -15.31 39.30 -17.67
N LYS A 32 -14.13 39.61 -17.14
CA LYS A 32 -12.90 38.86 -17.40
C LYS A 32 -13.19 37.39 -17.06
N LYS A 33 -13.08 36.49 -18.06
CA LYS A 33 -13.19 35.04 -17.83
C LYS A 33 -12.14 34.67 -16.77
N THR A 34 -12.62 34.32 -15.59
CA THR A 34 -11.76 33.74 -14.56
C THR A 34 -11.16 32.45 -15.11
N LEU A 35 -9.87 32.27 -14.88
CA LEU A 35 -8.98 31.17 -15.29
C LEU A 35 -9.70 29.87 -15.73
N PRO A 36 -9.32 29.29 -16.88
CA PRO A 36 -9.97 28.11 -17.43
C PRO A 36 -10.00 26.97 -16.40
N VAL A 37 -11.15 26.30 -16.29
CA VAL A 37 -11.42 25.28 -15.27
C VAL A 37 -10.38 24.14 -15.29
N GLN A 38 -9.79 23.89 -16.47
CA GLN A 38 -8.75 22.88 -16.69
C GLN A 38 -7.49 23.13 -15.85
N GLU A 39 -7.01 24.38 -15.76
CA GLU A 39 -5.80 24.71 -14.98
C GLU A 39 -6.04 24.45 -13.48
N LYS A 40 -7.19 24.88 -12.95
CA LYS A 40 -7.56 24.64 -11.55
C LYS A 40 -7.67 23.15 -11.21
N LEU A 41 -8.19 22.35 -12.14
CA LEU A 41 -8.31 20.91 -11.95
C LEU A 41 -6.94 20.22 -11.92
N LEU A 42 -6.00 20.66 -12.77
CA LEU A 42 -4.64 20.14 -12.81
C LEU A 42 -3.91 20.43 -11.48
N TYR A 43 -4.04 21.64 -10.93
CA TYR A 43 -3.47 21.96 -9.61
C TYR A 43 -4.08 21.13 -8.46
N LEU A 44 -5.40 20.89 -8.48
CA LEU A 44 -6.02 20.01 -7.49
C LEU A 44 -5.54 18.56 -7.63
N PHE A 45 -5.37 18.09 -8.86
CA PHE A 45 -4.87 16.76 -9.13
C PHE A 45 -3.42 16.57 -8.66
N THR A 46 -2.54 17.56 -8.84
CA THR A 46 -1.15 17.46 -8.36
C THR A 46 -1.07 17.43 -6.84
N ILE A 47 -1.88 18.26 -6.15
CA ILE A 47 -1.99 18.22 -4.68
C ILE A 47 -2.52 16.86 -4.23
N PHE A 48 -3.57 16.36 -4.88
CA PHE A 48 -4.13 15.04 -4.58
C PHE A 48 -3.09 13.94 -4.76
N MET A 49 -2.36 13.92 -5.87
CA MET A 49 -1.29 12.96 -6.12
C MET A 49 -0.21 13.02 -5.04
N CYS A 50 0.19 14.23 -4.61
CA CYS A 50 1.16 14.39 -3.54
C CYS A 50 0.67 13.78 -2.22
N VAL A 51 -0.59 14.01 -1.85
CA VAL A 51 -1.21 13.43 -0.64
C VAL A 51 -1.31 11.91 -0.74
N VAL A 52 -1.68 11.36 -1.90
CA VAL A 52 -1.74 9.91 -2.11
C VAL A 52 -0.35 9.28 -1.93
N VAL A 53 0.68 9.86 -2.55
CA VAL A 53 2.06 9.37 -2.41
C VAL A 53 2.51 9.40 -0.95
N ALA A 54 2.26 10.51 -0.24
CA ALA A 54 2.57 10.62 1.19
C ALA A 54 1.82 9.57 2.03
N GLY A 55 0.53 9.34 1.73
CA GLY A 55 -0.29 8.32 2.38
C GLY A 55 0.23 6.89 2.16
N VAL A 56 0.64 6.56 0.94
CA VAL A 56 1.24 5.25 0.61
C VAL A 56 2.53 5.04 1.39
N ILE A 57 3.38 6.07 1.48
CA ILE A 57 4.64 5.99 2.23
C ILE A 57 4.34 5.68 3.70
N ILE A 58 3.46 6.44 4.35
CA ILE A 58 3.07 6.21 5.76
C ILE A 58 2.52 4.80 5.95
N PHE A 59 1.65 4.34 5.05
CA PHE A 59 1.08 3.00 5.10
C PHE A 59 2.17 1.91 5.00
N ARG A 60 3.14 2.07 4.10
CA ARG A 60 4.28 1.15 3.98
C ARG A 60 5.13 1.13 5.26
N TYR A 61 5.34 2.27 5.92
CA TYR A 61 6.06 2.31 7.19
C TYR A 61 5.33 1.53 8.30
N ALA A 62 4.00 1.64 8.38
CA ALA A 62 3.21 0.88 9.35
C ALA A 62 3.31 -0.64 9.10
N GLN A 63 3.27 -1.08 7.84
CA GLN A 63 3.44 -2.48 7.46
C GLN A 63 4.82 -3.02 7.85
N ILE A 64 5.89 -2.24 7.57
CA ILE A 64 7.26 -2.63 7.94
C ILE A 64 7.39 -2.78 9.45
N TYR A 65 6.75 -1.91 10.24
CA TYR A 65 6.77 -2.04 11.69
C TYR A 65 6.10 -3.33 12.17
N GLN A 66 4.91 -3.65 11.65
CA GLN A 66 4.20 -4.89 11.98
C GLN A 66 5.03 -6.13 11.64
N LEU A 67 5.63 -6.15 10.44
CA LEU A 67 6.51 -7.24 10.00
C LEU A 67 7.73 -7.44 10.91
N ASN A 68 8.35 -6.36 11.39
CA ASN A 68 9.48 -6.48 12.31
C ASN A 68 9.10 -7.11 13.65
N VAL A 69 7.90 -6.84 14.15
CA VAL A 69 7.39 -7.46 15.37
C VAL A 69 7.12 -8.95 15.14
N GLU A 70 6.45 -9.28 14.04
CA GLU A 70 6.16 -10.66 13.66
C GLU A 70 7.45 -11.49 13.49
N ILE A 71 8.48 -10.93 12.85
CA ILE A 71 9.79 -11.59 12.73
C ILE A 71 10.41 -11.88 14.11
N LYS A 72 10.28 -10.95 15.07
CA LYS A 72 10.81 -11.17 16.43
C LYS A 72 10.07 -12.27 17.16
N GLU A 73 8.74 -12.32 17.04
CA GLU A 73 7.93 -13.38 17.63
C GLU A 73 8.27 -14.74 17.02
N LEU A 74 8.31 -14.83 15.69
CA LEU A 74 8.70 -16.06 14.98
C LEU A 74 10.12 -16.53 15.35
N THR A 75 11.07 -15.60 15.49
CA THR A 75 12.45 -15.93 15.91
C THR A 75 12.48 -16.49 17.32
N ARG A 76 11.68 -15.93 18.23
CA ARG A 76 11.56 -16.41 19.61
C ARG A 76 10.96 -17.81 19.64
N ASP A 77 9.91 -18.05 18.87
CA ASP A 77 9.24 -19.35 18.80
C ASP A 77 10.15 -20.42 18.20
N GLN A 78 10.89 -20.09 17.13
CA GLN A 78 11.91 -20.99 16.58
C GLN A 78 12.98 -21.34 17.62
N SER A 79 13.45 -20.35 18.39
CA SER A 79 14.45 -20.59 19.43
C SER A 79 13.92 -21.52 20.54
N ALA A 80 12.66 -21.34 20.93
CA ALA A 80 12.00 -22.20 21.90
C ALA A 80 11.84 -23.64 21.37
N LEU A 81 11.38 -23.80 20.13
CA LEU A 81 11.24 -25.10 19.47
C LEU A 81 12.60 -25.80 19.31
N MET A 82 13.67 -25.07 18.96
CA MET A 82 15.01 -25.65 18.88
C MET A 82 15.53 -26.12 20.25
N LEU A 83 15.20 -25.42 21.33
CA LEU A 83 15.55 -25.85 22.69
C LEU A 83 14.82 -27.14 23.06
N GLU A 84 13.52 -27.21 22.76
CA GLU A 84 12.71 -28.41 22.99
C GLU A 84 13.24 -29.60 22.19
N ILE A 85 13.52 -29.42 20.89
CA ILE A 85 14.13 -30.47 20.05
C ILE A 85 15.46 -30.95 20.65
N ARG A 86 16.33 -30.03 21.10
CA ARG A 86 17.60 -30.40 21.73
C ARG A 86 17.40 -31.16 23.03
N GLU A 87 16.41 -30.79 23.83
CA GLU A 87 16.07 -31.50 25.06
C GLU A 87 15.59 -32.92 24.74
N LEU A 88 14.63 -33.06 23.83
CA LEU A 88 14.15 -34.36 23.38
C LEU A 88 15.28 -35.22 22.81
N GLN A 89 16.16 -34.63 22.00
CA GLN A 89 17.29 -35.34 21.44
C GLN A 89 18.27 -35.81 22.53
N LYS A 90 18.53 -34.99 23.54
CA LYS A 90 19.32 -35.38 24.71
C LYS A 90 18.66 -36.51 25.51
N GLN A 91 17.34 -36.47 25.68
CA GLN A 91 16.59 -37.56 26.33
C GLN A 91 16.71 -38.85 25.52
N VAL A 92 16.58 -38.78 24.19
CA VAL A 92 16.77 -39.93 23.29
C VAL A 92 18.19 -40.47 23.40
N GLU A 93 19.22 -39.63 23.36
CA GLU A 93 20.62 -40.06 23.53
C GLU A 93 20.84 -40.72 24.88
N THR A 94 20.32 -40.13 25.96
CA THR A 94 20.44 -40.69 27.33
C THR A 94 19.75 -42.06 27.45
N LEU A 95 18.59 -42.22 26.82
CA LEU A 95 17.83 -43.46 26.82
C LEU A 95 18.40 -44.51 25.85
N SER A 96 19.05 -44.06 24.77
CA SER A 96 19.72 -44.91 23.78
C SER A 96 21.12 -45.31 24.22
N ASP A 97 21.66 -44.69 25.27
CA ASP A 97 22.95 -45.07 25.82
C ASP A 97 22.92 -46.54 26.29
N PRO A 98 23.84 -47.38 25.78
CA PRO A 98 23.85 -48.80 26.09
C PRO A 98 23.97 -49.08 27.59
N GLY A 99 24.64 -48.20 28.35
CA GLY A 99 24.74 -48.31 29.80
C GLY A 99 23.37 -48.24 30.47
N THR A 100 22.58 -47.22 30.14
CA THR A 100 21.20 -47.03 30.63
C THR A 100 20.29 -48.19 30.27
N ILE A 101 20.42 -48.72 29.05
CA ILE A 101 19.65 -49.87 28.58
C ILE A 101 20.01 -51.13 29.39
N ILE A 102 21.30 -51.37 29.63
CA ILE A 102 21.77 -52.50 30.44
C ILE A 102 21.31 -52.36 31.89
N GLU A 103 21.34 -51.16 32.47
CA GLU A 103 20.83 -50.90 33.82
C GLU A 103 19.32 -51.13 33.93
N LYS A 104 18.51 -50.60 33.01
CA LYS A 104 17.07 -50.87 32.94
C LYS A 104 16.77 -52.35 32.73
N ALA A 105 17.54 -53.04 31.88
CA ALA A 105 17.38 -54.47 31.65
C ALA A 105 17.67 -55.28 32.92
N LYS A 106 18.75 -54.95 33.65
CA LYS A 106 19.08 -55.57 34.94
C LYS A 106 18.01 -55.32 36.01
N GLN A 107 17.49 -54.08 36.10
CA GLN A 107 16.38 -53.74 37.01
C GLN A 107 15.10 -54.52 36.66
N SER A 108 14.90 -54.82 35.38
CA SER A 108 13.77 -55.62 34.88
C SER A 108 14.00 -57.13 35.02
N GLY A 109 15.07 -57.57 35.69
CA GLY A 109 15.39 -58.98 35.93
C GLY A 109 16.05 -59.70 34.75
N MET A 110 16.47 -58.98 33.70
CA MET A 110 17.15 -59.58 32.55
C MET A 110 18.64 -59.79 32.84
N VAL A 111 19.17 -60.93 32.39
CA VAL A 111 20.58 -61.32 32.58
C VAL A 111 21.27 -61.36 31.22
N LYS A 112 22.51 -60.87 31.15
CA LYS A 112 23.29 -60.86 29.91
C LYS A 112 23.64 -62.30 29.53
N SER A 113 23.13 -62.78 28.39
CA SER A 113 23.52 -64.07 27.81
C SER A 113 24.93 -63.96 27.22
N GLU A 114 25.82 -64.91 27.54
CA GLU A 114 27.17 -64.96 26.97
C GLU A 114 27.23 -65.65 25.61
N GLU A 115 26.16 -66.36 25.22
CA GLU A 115 26.04 -66.99 23.91
C GLU A 115 25.22 -66.12 22.94
N PRO A 116 25.67 -65.96 21.67
CA PRO A 116 24.92 -65.23 20.65
C PRO A 116 23.72 -66.08 20.21
N VAL A 117 22.55 -65.82 20.80
CA VAL A 117 21.33 -66.63 20.55
C VAL A 117 20.67 -66.32 19.19
N ILE A 118 20.94 -65.16 18.58
CA ILE A 118 20.40 -64.80 17.25
C ILE A 118 21.42 -63.97 16.47
N ALA A 119 22.05 -64.57 15.46
CA ALA A 119 22.82 -63.85 14.44
C ALA A 119 21.85 -63.26 13.41
N VAL A 120 21.62 -61.95 13.47
CA VAL A 120 20.91 -61.24 12.40
C VAL A 120 21.94 -60.88 11.34
N GLU A 121 21.90 -61.55 10.19
CA GLU A 121 22.59 -61.06 9.00
C GLU A 121 21.95 -59.73 8.60
N ILE A 122 22.65 -58.63 8.85
CA ILE A 122 22.32 -57.34 8.29
C ILE A 122 22.68 -57.43 6.81
N GLY A 123 21.71 -57.88 6.01
CA GLY A 123 21.82 -57.93 4.56
C GLY A 123 22.19 -56.55 4.04
N ASP A 124 23.37 -56.49 3.42
CA ASP A 124 23.95 -55.34 2.74
C ASP A 124 22.91 -54.72 1.77
N ARG A 125 22.26 -53.64 2.20
CA ARG A 125 21.41 -52.81 1.34
C ARG A 125 22.22 -51.62 0.84
N ASN A 126 23.30 -51.94 0.14
CA ASN A 126 23.85 -51.07 -0.87
C ASN A 126 22.95 -51.17 -2.12
N SER A 127 21.81 -50.47 -2.10
CA SER A 127 21.02 -50.19 -3.29
C SER A 127 20.78 -48.69 -3.37
N GLN A 128 21.54 -48.09 -4.27
CA GLN A 128 21.36 -46.77 -4.84
C GLN A 128 19.90 -46.52 -5.27
N THR A 129 19.64 -45.26 -5.65
CA THR A 129 18.39 -44.66 -6.19
C THR A 129 17.53 -43.98 -5.10
N ALA A 130 17.26 -42.68 -5.10
CA ALA A 130 17.11 -41.77 -6.22
C ALA A 130 17.68 -40.37 -5.91
N MET A 131 18.55 -39.92 -6.80
CA MET A 131 18.65 -38.54 -7.27
C MET A 131 17.23 -37.92 -7.33
N ARG A 132 17.02 -36.79 -6.66
CA ARG A 132 15.92 -35.87 -6.94
C ARG A 132 16.52 -34.48 -7.06
N GLU A 133 16.25 -33.88 -8.22
CA GLU A 133 16.54 -32.51 -8.62
C GLU A 133 16.07 -31.47 -7.59
#